data_AF-A0A401UD27-F1
#
_entry.id   AF-A0A401UD27-F1
#
_cell.length_a   1.000
_cell.length_b   1.000
_cell.length_c   1.000
_cell.angle_alpha   90.00
_cell.angle_beta   90.00
_cell.angle_gamma   90.00
#
_symmetry.space_group_name_H-M   'P 1'
#
loop_
_entity.id
_entity.type
_entity.pdbx_description
1 polymer ?
#
loop_
_entity_poly.entity_id
_entity_poly.type
_entity_poly.pdbx_seq_one_letter_code
_entity_poly.pdbx_strand_id
1 'polypeptide(L)'
;MLATYILGKLATNNPSALKILKTKVSKDENWRVQEMLAKAFDNYCMTLGYENSLVTIEKWLTDKNPNVKRAVVEGLRIWTNRPYFKENPTKAIALISRHKADDSEYLRMSVGNALRDISKKYSELIANEMATWDLQNPKIKFTYKFVTKNG
;
A
#
# COMPACT_ATOMS: atom_id res chain seq x y z
N MET A 1 17.27 -9.54 -1.46
CA MET A 1 16.94 -8.37 -2.31
C MET A 1 16.93 -8.72 -3.80
N LEU A 2 18.03 -9.19 -4.41
CA LEU A 2 18.07 -9.51 -5.85
C LEU A 2 17.01 -10.51 -6.31
N ALA A 3 16.83 -11.62 -5.58
CA ALA A 3 15.80 -12.61 -5.89
C ALA A 3 14.39 -12.01 -5.93
N THR A 4 14.05 -11.15 -4.96
CA THR A 4 12.76 -10.43 -4.91
C THR A 4 12.55 -9.53 -6.12
N TYR A 5 13.61 -8.82 -6.56
CA TYR A 5 13.56 -7.99 -7.75
C TYR A 5 13.26 -8.82 -9.01
N ILE A 6 13.96 -9.94 -9.19
CA ILE A 6 13.75 -10.86 -10.33
C ILE A 6 12.33 -11.42 -10.32
N LEU A 7 11.82 -11.84 -9.15
CA LEU A 7 10.45 -12.31 -9.00
C LEU A 7 9.43 -11.24 -9.41
N GLY A 8 9.67 -9.96 -9.06
CA GLY A 8 8.83 -8.83 -9.50
C GLY A 8 8.74 -8.71 -11.02
N LYS A 9 9.89 -8.81 -11.71
CA LYS A 9 9.95 -8.76 -13.18
C LYS A 9 9.22 -9.91 -13.86
N LEU A 10 9.18 -11.07 -13.22
CA LEU A 10 8.52 -12.26 -13.76
C LEU A 10 7.03 -12.33 -13.40
N ALA A 11 6.58 -11.61 -12.37
CA ALA A 11 5.27 -11.81 -11.75
C ALA A 11 4.08 -11.65 -12.70
N THR A 12 4.19 -10.79 -13.72
CA THR A 12 3.10 -10.56 -14.69
C THR A 12 2.85 -11.78 -15.58
N ASN A 13 3.91 -12.49 -15.98
CA ASN A 13 3.82 -13.64 -16.89
C ASN A 13 4.00 -14.99 -16.17
N ASN A 14 4.27 -14.96 -14.86
CA ASN A 14 4.51 -16.14 -14.05
C ASN A 14 3.74 -16.04 -12.71
N PRO A 15 2.54 -16.64 -12.64
CA PRO A 15 1.74 -16.65 -11.41
C PRO A 15 2.46 -17.27 -10.21
N SER A 16 3.40 -18.20 -10.44
CA SER A 16 4.21 -18.79 -9.37
C SER A 16 5.18 -17.76 -8.78
N ALA A 17 5.75 -16.87 -9.59
CA ALA A 17 6.61 -15.79 -9.09
C ALA A 17 5.82 -14.82 -8.18
N LEU A 18 4.61 -14.41 -8.61
CA LEU A 18 3.72 -13.59 -7.79
C LEU A 18 3.32 -14.31 -6.48
N LYS A 19 3.04 -15.62 -6.56
CA LYS A 19 2.75 -16.44 -5.38
C LYS A 19 3.93 -16.51 -4.41
N ILE A 20 5.16 -16.61 -4.90
CA ILE A 20 6.38 -16.62 -4.06
C ILE A 20 6.57 -15.25 -3.37
N LEU A 21 6.39 -14.14 -4.09
CA LEU A 21 6.39 -12.80 -3.49
C LEU A 21 5.38 -12.73 -2.33
N LYS A 22 4.15 -13.18 -2.59
CA LYS A 22 3.06 -13.13 -1.60
C LYS A 22 3.29 -14.04 -0.39
N THR A 23 3.79 -15.27 -0.57
CA THR A 23 3.75 -16.32 0.46
C THR A 23 5.08 -16.61 1.15
N LYS A 24 6.20 -16.32 0.48
CA LYS A 24 7.56 -16.54 1.00
C LYS A 24 8.25 -15.23 1.33
N VAL A 25 8.35 -14.31 0.36
CA VAL A 25 9.09 -13.05 0.55
C VAL A 25 8.44 -12.16 1.61
N SER A 26 7.11 -12.14 1.70
CA SER A 26 6.38 -11.40 2.74
C SER A 26 6.65 -11.86 4.18
N LYS A 27 7.36 -12.99 4.36
CA LYS A 27 7.77 -13.52 5.67
C LYS A 27 9.25 -13.28 5.98
N ASP A 28 9.99 -12.66 5.06
CA ASP A 28 11.41 -12.35 5.26
C ASP A 28 11.56 -11.33 6.41
N GLU A 29 12.42 -11.63 7.37
CA GLU A 29 12.64 -10.79 8.55
C GLU A 29 13.42 -9.52 8.22
N ASN A 30 14.15 -9.49 7.10
CA ASN A 30 14.93 -8.34 6.71
C ASN A 30 14.05 -7.24 6.11
N TRP A 31 13.95 -6.12 6.80
CA TRP A 31 13.14 -4.97 6.36
C TRP A 31 13.51 -4.48 4.95
N ARG A 32 14.77 -4.59 4.53
CA ARG A 32 15.19 -4.21 3.15
C ARG A 32 14.60 -5.14 2.09
N VAL A 33 14.35 -6.40 2.44
CA VAL A 33 13.63 -7.33 1.56
C VAL A 33 12.16 -6.95 1.48
N GLN A 34 11.54 -6.49 2.58
CA GLN A 34 10.18 -5.97 2.56
C GLN A 34 10.04 -4.69 1.71
N GLU A 35 11.04 -3.79 1.72
CA GLU A 35 11.10 -2.66 0.78
C GLU A 35 11.17 -3.13 -0.68
N MET A 36 11.96 -4.17 -0.94
CA MET A 36 12.04 -4.74 -2.28
C MET A 36 10.75 -5.45 -2.69
N LEU A 37 10.02 -6.06 -1.75
CA LEU A 37 8.71 -6.65 -2.02
C LEU A 37 7.70 -5.58 -2.45
N ALA A 38 7.69 -4.42 -1.79
CA ALA A 38 6.85 -3.29 -2.17
C ALA A 38 7.18 -2.80 -3.61
N LYS A 39 8.46 -2.64 -3.94
CA LYS A 39 8.91 -2.28 -5.30
C LYS A 39 8.56 -3.35 -6.34
N ALA A 40 8.67 -4.63 -5.99
CA ALA A 40 8.30 -5.74 -6.87
C ALA A 40 6.80 -5.74 -7.16
N PHE A 41 5.97 -5.44 -6.17
CA PHE A 41 4.52 -5.32 -6.35
C PHE A 41 4.13 -4.11 -7.21
N ASP A 42 4.77 -2.94 -7.01
CA ASP A 42 4.59 -1.77 -7.88
C ASP A 42 4.98 -2.10 -9.33
N ASN A 43 6.10 -2.82 -9.54
CA ASN A 43 6.51 -3.25 -10.87
C ASN A 43 5.49 -4.18 -11.53
N TYR A 44 4.92 -5.14 -10.79
CA TYR A 44 3.83 -5.98 -11.29
C TYR A 44 2.63 -5.14 -11.75
N CYS A 45 2.19 -4.19 -10.92
CA CYS A 45 1.07 -3.31 -11.25
C CYS A 45 1.36 -2.40 -12.45
N MET A 46 2.58 -1.87 -12.53
CA MET A 46 3.02 -1.04 -13.65
C MET A 46 3.02 -1.82 -14.97
N THR A 47 3.50 -3.07 -14.96
CA THR A 47 3.59 -3.89 -16.18
C THR A 47 2.23 -4.42 -16.63
N LEU A 48 1.34 -4.80 -15.71
CA LEU A 48 -0.02 -5.28 -16.04
C LEU A 48 -1.00 -4.12 -16.33
N GLY A 49 -0.72 -2.93 -15.80
CA GLY A 49 -1.63 -1.79 -15.72
C GLY A 49 -2.32 -1.75 -14.36
N TYR A 50 -2.36 -0.57 -13.73
CA TYR A 50 -2.87 -0.40 -12.37
C TYR A 50 -4.37 -0.73 -12.26
N GLU A 51 -5.17 -0.38 -13.27
CA GLU A 51 -6.59 -0.75 -13.35
C GLU A 51 -6.78 -2.27 -13.46
N ASN A 52 -6.06 -2.92 -14.38
CA ASN A 52 -6.07 -4.39 -14.52
C ASN A 52 -5.58 -5.10 -13.25
N SER A 53 -4.78 -4.42 -12.44
CA SER A 53 -4.23 -4.96 -11.20
C SER A 53 -5.15 -4.81 -10.00
N LEU A 54 -6.30 -4.12 -10.11
CA LEU A 54 -7.21 -3.84 -8.99
C LEU A 54 -7.64 -5.10 -8.24
N VAL A 55 -7.99 -6.17 -8.97
CA VAL A 55 -8.36 -7.45 -8.35
C VAL A 55 -7.22 -8.01 -7.51
N THR A 56 -5.98 -7.89 -7.97
CA THR A 56 -4.80 -8.35 -7.22
C THR A 56 -4.51 -7.45 -6.03
N ILE A 57 -4.60 -6.13 -6.20
CA ILE A 57 -4.46 -5.12 -5.15
C ILE A 57 -5.43 -5.40 -4.01
N GLU A 58 -6.72 -5.54 -4.31
CA GLU A 58 -7.77 -5.80 -3.31
C GLU A 58 -7.56 -7.16 -2.61
N LYS A 59 -7.12 -8.19 -3.34
CA LYS A 59 -6.78 -9.50 -2.79
C LYS A 59 -5.55 -9.47 -1.85
N TRP A 60 -4.57 -8.62 -2.10
CA TRP A 60 -3.40 -8.48 -1.23
C TRP A 60 -3.72 -7.62 0.01
N LEU A 61 -4.56 -6.59 -0.15
CA LEU A 61 -5.03 -5.75 0.96
C LEU A 61 -5.91 -6.52 1.95
N THR A 62 -6.54 -7.62 1.54
CA THR A 62 -7.33 -8.49 2.42
C THR A 62 -6.53 -9.62 3.08
N ASP A 63 -5.20 -9.67 2.87
CA ASP A 63 -4.37 -10.74 3.41
C ASP A 63 -4.18 -10.62 4.93
N LYS A 64 -4.06 -11.77 5.61
CA LYS A 64 -3.79 -11.82 7.05
C LYS A 64 -2.37 -11.34 7.38
N ASN A 65 -1.41 -11.53 6.48
CA ASN A 65 -0.04 -11.08 6.69
C ASN A 65 0.05 -9.55 6.49
N PRO A 66 0.43 -8.77 7.52
CA PRO A 66 0.56 -7.32 7.39
C PRO A 66 1.62 -6.89 6.37
N ASN A 67 2.67 -7.66 6.14
CA ASN A 67 3.69 -7.34 5.14
C ASN A 67 3.16 -7.43 3.71
N VAL A 68 2.19 -8.31 3.44
CA VAL A 68 1.52 -8.40 2.13
C VAL A 68 0.68 -7.14 1.88
N LYS A 69 -0.13 -6.75 2.86
CA LYS A 69 -0.92 -5.51 2.82
C LYS A 69 -0.01 -4.30 2.67
N ARG A 70 1.08 -4.24 3.44
CA ARG A 70 2.05 -3.14 3.41
C ARG A 70 2.78 -3.04 2.08
N ALA A 71 3.15 -4.15 1.45
CA ALA A 71 3.77 -4.13 0.12
C ALA A 71 2.89 -3.39 -0.91
N VAL A 72 1.56 -3.54 -0.82
CA VAL A 72 0.62 -2.77 -1.64
C VAL A 72 0.62 -1.30 -1.25
N VAL A 73 0.35 -0.99 0.03
CA VAL A 73 0.19 0.38 0.53
C VAL A 73 1.46 1.21 0.29
N GLU A 74 2.63 0.64 0.58
CA GLU A 74 3.92 1.29 0.40
C GLU A 74 4.37 1.33 -1.05
N GLY A 75 4.24 0.21 -1.78
CA GLY A 75 4.78 0.07 -3.14
C GLY A 75 4.18 1.07 -4.12
N LEU A 76 2.88 1.32 -3.99
CA LEU A 76 2.16 2.23 -4.89
C LEU A 76 2.36 3.71 -4.52
N ARG A 77 3.07 4.06 -3.45
CA ARG A 77 3.31 5.47 -3.10
C ARG A 77 4.13 6.20 -4.18
N ILE A 78 3.80 7.43 -4.55
CA ILE A 78 2.55 8.16 -4.29
C ILE A 78 1.44 7.58 -5.18
N TRP A 79 0.34 7.12 -4.57
CA TRP A 79 -0.73 6.38 -5.27
C TRP A 79 -1.34 7.21 -6.39
N THR A 80 -1.66 8.47 -6.12
CA THR A 80 -2.29 9.39 -7.09
C THR A 80 -1.34 9.90 -8.17
N ASN A 81 -0.09 9.44 -8.20
CA ASN A 81 0.82 9.62 -9.35
C ASN A 81 0.78 8.43 -10.32
N ARG A 82 0.14 7.32 -9.93
CA ARG A 82 0.02 6.14 -10.79
C ARG A 82 -1.17 6.31 -11.75
N PRO A 83 -1.08 5.78 -12.99
CA PRO A 83 -2.24 5.64 -13.87
C PRO A 83 -3.44 5.01 -13.15
N TYR A 84 -4.64 5.28 -13.63
CA TYR A 84 -5.92 4.97 -12.95
C TYR A 84 -6.15 5.75 -11.65
N PHE A 85 -5.26 5.66 -10.65
CA PHE A 85 -5.45 6.33 -9.35
C PHE A 85 -5.29 7.85 -9.42
N LYS A 86 -4.56 8.37 -10.41
CA LYS A 86 -4.50 9.82 -10.70
C LYS A 86 -5.89 10.38 -11.04
N GLU A 87 -6.66 9.64 -11.83
CA GLU A 87 -8.02 10.02 -12.27
C GLU A 87 -9.08 9.58 -11.24
N ASN A 88 -8.75 8.62 -10.37
CA ASN A 88 -9.63 8.06 -9.35
C ASN A 88 -9.03 8.16 -7.92
N PRO A 89 -8.75 9.39 -7.42
CA PRO A 89 -8.09 9.57 -6.12
C PRO A 89 -8.91 9.03 -4.95
N THR A 90 -10.24 9.11 -5.02
CA THR A 90 -11.15 8.57 -3.99
C THR A 90 -11.04 7.05 -3.84
N LYS A 91 -10.82 6.32 -4.94
CA LYS A 91 -10.58 4.87 -4.90
C LYS A 91 -9.27 4.53 -4.18
N ALA A 92 -8.20 5.30 -4.43
CA ALA A 92 -6.94 5.13 -3.70
C ALA A 92 -7.13 5.38 -2.20
N ILE A 93 -7.78 6.49 -1.83
CA ILE A 93 -8.05 6.86 -0.43
C ILE A 93 -8.85 5.76 0.27
N ALA A 94 -9.93 5.27 -0.35
CA ALA A 94 -10.78 4.21 0.21
C ALA A 94 -10.02 2.89 0.45
N LEU A 95 -9.16 2.48 -0.49
CA LEU A 95 -8.33 1.28 -0.35
C LEU A 95 -7.32 1.41 0.79
N ILE A 96 -6.67 2.57 0.91
CA ILE A 96 -5.65 2.83 1.94
C ILE A 96 -6.30 2.98 3.33
N SER A 97 -7.34 3.80 3.45
CA SER A 97 -7.97 4.17 4.72
C SER A 97 -8.66 3.00 5.42
N ARG A 98 -9.03 1.94 4.68
CA ARG A 98 -9.54 0.69 5.27
C ARG A 98 -8.57 0.09 6.32
N HIS A 99 -7.28 0.38 6.21
CA HIS A 99 -6.22 -0.14 7.07
C HIS A 99 -5.78 0.84 8.19
N LYS A 100 -6.49 1.94 8.40
CA LYS A 100 -6.14 2.96 9.43
C LYS A 100 -6.04 2.44 10.86
N ALA A 101 -6.73 1.34 11.16
CA ALA A 101 -6.77 0.72 12.48
C ALA A 101 -6.11 -0.68 12.50
N ASP A 102 -5.34 -1.05 11.47
CA ASP A 102 -4.72 -2.38 11.37
C ASP A 102 -3.85 -2.69 12.61
N ASP A 103 -3.73 -3.95 13.01
CA ASP A 103 -2.94 -4.35 14.18
C ASP A 103 -1.45 -4.05 14.01
N SER A 104 -0.94 -4.14 12.78
CA SER A 104 0.47 -3.87 12.48
C SER A 104 0.76 -2.38 12.49
N GLU A 105 1.60 -1.95 13.43
CA GLU A 105 2.11 -0.57 13.47
C GLU A 105 2.85 -0.19 12.18
N TYR A 106 3.66 -1.11 11.66
CA TYR A 106 4.44 -0.89 10.44
C TYR A 106 3.54 -0.61 9.22
N LEU A 107 2.42 -1.32 9.11
CA LEU A 107 1.40 -1.03 8.09
C LEU A 107 0.72 0.32 8.34
N ARG A 108 0.33 0.62 9.58
CA ARG A 108 -0.29 1.91 9.92
C ARG A 108 0.60 3.11 9.58
N MET A 109 1.92 2.99 9.76
CA MET A 109 2.88 4.01 9.31
C MET A 109 2.82 4.22 7.79
N SER A 110 2.82 3.14 7.00
CA SER A 110 2.67 3.23 5.54
C SER A 110 1.32 3.82 5.12
N VAL A 111 0.23 3.46 5.80
CA VAL A 111 -1.12 4.03 5.56
C VAL A 111 -1.11 5.54 5.77
N GLY A 112 -0.62 5.99 6.93
CA GLY A 112 -0.59 7.42 7.24
C GLY A 112 0.29 8.22 6.27
N ASN A 113 1.45 7.67 5.92
CA ASN A 113 2.35 8.29 4.94
C ASN A 113 1.76 8.34 3.53
N ALA A 114 1.08 7.27 3.07
CA ALA A 114 0.44 7.24 1.76
C ALA A 114 -0.70 8.29 1.66
N LEU A 115 -1.53 8.42 2.70
CA LEU A 115 -2.58 9.45 2.76
C LEU A 115 -1.98 10.86 2.83
N ARG A 116 -0.87 11.05 3.55
CA ARG A 116 -0.14 12.33 3.57
C ARG A 116 0.42 12.69 2.19
N ASP A 117 0.91 11.72 1.44
CA ASP A 117 1.40 11.99 0.08
C ASP A 117 0.27 12.45 -0.83
N ILE A 118 -0.93 11.88 -0.67
CA ILE A 118 -2.14 12.27 -1.41
C ILE A 118 -2.62 13.67 -0.97
N SER A 119 -2.56 14.00 0.34
CA SER A 119 -3.06 15.27 0.88
C SER A 119 -2.35 16.50 0.32
N LYS A 120 -1.11 16.35 -0.16
CA LYS A 120 -0.34 17.41 -0.84
C LYS A 120 -1.03 17.96 -2.08
N LYS A 121 -1.88 17.15 -2.75
CA LYS A 121 -2.63 17.56 -3.95
C LYS A 121 -4.14 17.50 -3.74
N TYR A 122 -4.63 16.57 -2.92
CA TYR A 122 -6.05 16.32 -2.70
C TYR A 122 -6.40 16.52 -1.22
N SER A 123 -6.04 17.69 -0.67
CA SER A 123 -6.18 18.03 0.75
C SER A 123 -7.62 17.89 1.25
N GLU A 124 -8.59 18.39 0.48
CA GLU A 124 -10.02 18.33 0.83
C GLU A 124 -10.54 16.88 0.90
N LEU A 125 -10.16 16.02 -0.05
CA LEU A 125 -10.56 14.60 -0.03
C LEU A 125 -10.01 13.88 1.21
N ILE A 126 -8.76 14.17 1.58
CA ILE A 126 -8.14 13.59 2.78
C ILE A 126 -8.78 14.15 4.05
N ALA A 127 -9.07 15.46 4.10
CA ALA A 127 -9.76 16.08 5.24
C ALA A 127 -11.15 15.45 5.46
N ASN A 128 -11.93 15.28 4.38
CA ASN A 128 -13.25 14.64 4.42
C ASN A 128 -13.17 13.19 4.90
N GLU A 129 -12.20 12.40 4.40
CA GLU A 129 -11.97 11.04 4.87
C GLU A 129 -11.61 11.03 6.37
N MET A 130 -10.67 11.87 6.81
CA MET A 130 -10.21 11.92 8.19
C MET A 130 -11.26 12.42 9.18
N ALA A 131 -12.19 13.27 8.75
CA ALA A 131 -13.31 13.73 9.57
C ALA A 131 -14.21 12.57 10.03
N THR A 132 -14.20 11.43 9.33
CA THR A 132 -14.96 10.23 9.68
C THR A 132 -14.27 9.33 10.72
N TRP A 133 -13.04 9.65 11.11
CA TRP A 133 -12.21 8.75 11.93
C TRP A 133 -12.49 8.90 13.42
N ASP A 134 -12.73 7.77 14.10
CA ASP A 134 -12.81 7.73 15.57
C ASP A 134 -11.42 7.82 16.21
N LEU A 135 -11.08 8.99 16.73
CA LEU A 135 -9.79 9.25 17.39
C LEU A 135 -9.72 8.74 18.84
N GLN A 136 -10.81 8.17 19.39
CA GLN A 136 -10.75 7.43 20.65
C GLN A 136 -10.03 6.09 20.47
N ASN A 137 -10.06 5.52 19.26
CA ASN A 137 -9.28 4.33 18.94
C ASN A 137 -7.77 4.68 18.84
N PRO A 138 -6.92 4.10 19.69
CA PRO A 138 -5.49 4.45 19.72
C PRO A 138 -4.75 4.10 18.43
N LYS A 139 -5.18 3.06 17.69
CA LYS A 139 -4.58 2.68 16.40
C LYS A 139 -4.91 3.70 15.32
N ILE A 140 -6.14 4.20 15.28
CA ILE A 140 -6.57 5.25 14.35
C ILE A 140 -5.84 6.56 14.69
N LYS A 141 -5.79 6.93 15.98
CA LYS A 141 -5.04 8.10 16.46
C LYS A 141 -3.56 8.03 16.09
N PHE A 142 -2.95 6.84 16.14
CA PHE A 142 -1.58 6.63 15.67
C PHE A 142 -1.45 6.95 14.18
N THR A 143 -2.30 6.36 13.32
CA THR A 143 -2.27 6.61 11.87
C THR A 143 -2.53 8.08 11.54
N TYR A 144 -3.50 8.71 12.22
CA TYR A 144 -3.86 10.12 12.04
C TYR A 144 -2.64 11.03 12.19
N LYS A 145 -1.80 10.80 13.20
CA LYS A 145 -0.57 11.58 13.42
C LYS A 145 0.39 11.54 12.23
N PHE A 146 0.46 10.43 11.51
CA PHE A 146 1.30 10.32 10.31
C PHE A 146 0.71 11.07 9.11
N VAL A 147 -0.62 11.15 9.00
CA VAL A 147 -1.27 11.93 7.94
C VAL A 147 -1.03 13.43 8.14
N THR A 148 -1.12 13.91 9.38
CA THR A 148 -0.97 15.33 9.73
C THR A 148 0.47 15.76 10.04
N LYS A 149 1.45 14.87 9.92
CA LYS A 149 2.85 15.21 10.25
C LYS A 149 3.38 16.20 9.20
N ASN A 150 3.60 17.45 9.63
CA ASN A 150 4.31 18.45 8.83
C ASN A 150 5.66 17.88 8.38
N GLY A 151 5.91 17.96 7.07
CA GLY A 151 7.18 17.58 6.44
C GLY A 151 8.18 18.70 6.52
#